data_AF-A0AB32UM08-F1
#
_entry.id   AF-A0AB32UM08-F1
#
_cell.length_a   1.000
_cell.length_b   1.000
_cell.length_c   1.000
_cell.angle_alpha   90.00
_cell.angle_beta   90.00
_cell.angle_gamma   90.00
#
_symmetry.space_group_name_H-M   'P 1'
#
loop_
_entity.id
_entity.type
_entity.pdbx_description
1 polymer ?
#
loop_
_entity_poly.entity_id
_entity_poly.type
_entity_poly.pdbx_seq_one_letter_code
_entity_poly.pdbx_strand_id
1 'polypeptide(L)'
;MEISTFLSISLLLFLLLLSPIHGFEPSPAPSFSSSLAPGSASSHTLAPDSGGTLATASDLSPPSPALSLPPSLAPAPMTAEKGREADVAPAPEMEGSESFKGIDPSSQEVEEAGEQMVRWCTVREEYEDCQLLVRGLDQSNGYTWKCIQKETAQECLESIKRGEADLINLEAGVAYTAFINYSMKAIANEVYCDHARSYQAVAVVNRKACQGNKGISLMDFEGHKSCHGGYSTAAGWNYPINHIKESLDSQRMNDREIATGFFSKICAPSEFEGTGICSGCGNENGSCHLNSPYSRDPGAFRCLVEELGDIAFLKADTVLLYSMEGPHNQSWSGKSVRDFMYLCPDGGCREINDYPGSCSFGAVPANVIMASNSLPNKERLFILQTLTNATSVEALQTAKYGASPLISPSTQEIAVVKKLTRSYLGMSATISQSILRLYTPNNQAAPSTENPVSDVASQSSSCGQNSLVITLFSVLTMLLLVVCTPI
;
A
#
# COMPACT_ATOMS: atom_id res chain seq x y z
N MET A 1 33.46 -28.25 -50.65
CA MET A 1 32.39 -29.14 -51.15
C MET A 1 31.06 -28.56 -50.67
N GLU A 2 30.64 -27.44 -51.25
CA GLU A 2 29.57 -26.58 -50.69
C GLU A 2 28.77 -25.90 -51.81
N ILE A 3 27.76 -26.61 -52.33
CA ILE A 3 26.77 -26.03 -53.28
C ILE A 3 25.34 -26.54 -52.95
N SER A 4 25.21 -27.71 -52.33
CA SER A 4 23.91 -28.41 -52.19
C SER A 4 22.94 -27.86 -51.12
N THR A 5 23.37 -26.97 -50.23
CA THR A 5 22.55 -26.52 -49.07
C THR A 5 21.68 -25.30 -49.38
N PHE A 6 22.12 -24.39 -50.26
CA PHE A 6 21.41 -23.14 -50.54
C PHE A 6 20.10 -23.32 -51.34
N LEU A 7 19.99 -24.34 -52.20
CA LEU A 7 18.77 -24.57 -52.99
C LEU A 7 17.54 -24.94 -52.14
N SER A 8 17.73 -25.58 -50.98
CA SER A 8 16.62 -26.02 -50.14
C SER A 8 15.91 -24.85 -49.44
N ILE A 9 16.66 -23.81 -49.07
CA ILE A 9 16.12 -22.66 -48.31
C ILE A 9 15.32 -21.74 -49.24
N SER A 10 15.80 -21.48 -50.46
CA SER A 10 15.11 -20.60 -51.41
C SER A 10 13.77 -21.15 -51.90
N LEU A 11 13.58 -22.48 -51.91
CA LEU A 11 12.33 -23.10 -52.33
C LEU A 11 11.24 -22.99 -51.24
N LEU A 12 11.64 -23.00 -49.96
CA LEU A 12 10.73 -22.86 -48.82
C LEU A 12 10.17 -21.43 -48.69
N LEU A 13 10.95 -20.38 -48.97
CA LEU A 13 10.43 -19.01 -48.96
C LEU A 13 9.40 -18.72 -50.06
N PHE A 14 9.47 -19.41 -51.20
CA PHE A 14 8.56 -19.14 -52.33
C PHE A 14 7.16 -19.73 -52.13
N LEU A 15 6.99 -20.69 -51.21
CA LEU A 15 5.71 -21.34 -50.91
C LEU A 15 4.86 -20.61 -49.85
N LEU A 16 5.42 -19.61 -49.15
CA LEU A 16 4.71 -18.85 -48.11
C LEU A 16 4.01 -17.57 -48.64
N LEU A 17 4.15 -17.26 -49.93
CA LEU A 17 3.63 -16.03 -50.56
C LEU A 17 2.34 -16.22 -51.39
N LEU A 18 1.70 -17.40 -51.32
CA LEU A 18 0.51 -17.75 -52.12
C LEU A 18 -0.64 -18.29 -51.28
N SER A 19 -1.14 -17.46 -50.36
CA SER A 19 -2.40 -17.68 -49.62
C SER A 19 -3.40 -16.56 -49.93
N PRO A 20 -4.61 -16.86 -50.46
CA PRO A 20 -5.56 -15.83 -50.87
C PRO A 20 -6.28 -15.20 -49.67
N ILE A 21 -6.09 -13.90 -49.47
CA ILE A 21 -6.79 -13.11 -48.45
C ILE A 21 -8.30 -13.14 -48.73
N HIS A 22 -9.06 -13.85 -47.89
CA HIS A 22 -10.50 -13.71 -47.83
C HIS A 22 -10.83 -12.54 -46.90
N GLY A 23 -11.46 -11.50 -47.43
CA GLY A 23 -11.90 -10.36 -46.64
C GLY A 23 -13.06 -10.75 -45.72
N PHE A 24 -12.98 -10.36 -44.45
CA PHE A 24 -14.13 -10.41 -43.54
C PHE A 24 -14.98 -9.16 -43.71
N GLU A 25 -16.21 -9.34 -44.15
CA GLU A 25 -17.22 -8.29 -44.24
C GLU A 25 -17.78 -7.99 -42.83
N PRO A 26 -17.95 -6.71 -42.44
CA PRO A 26 -18.35 -6.36 -41.08
C PRO A 26 -19.83 -6.67 -40.82
N SER A 27 -20.08 -7.60 -39.89
CA SER A 27 -21.44 -7.91 -39.42
C SER A 27 -22.06 -6.71 -38.67
N PRO A 28 -23.35 -6.38 -38.86
CA PRO A 28 -23.93 -5.12 -38.41
C PRO A 28 -24.13 -5.01 -36.89
N ALA A 29 -24.12 -3.77 -36.39
CA ALA A 29 -24.34 -3.45 -34.99
C ALA A 29 -25.79 -3.74 -34.53
N PRO A 30 -26.00 -4.13 -33.26
CA PRO A 30 -27.34 -4.37 -32.71
C PRO A 30 -28.14 -3.07 -32.60
N SER A 31 -29.33 -3.05 -33.22
CA SER A 31 -30.24 -1.91 -33.17
C SER A 31 -30.98 -1.83 -31.82
N PHE A 32 -30.80 -0.74 -31.09
CA PHE A 32 -31.69 -0.39 -29.97
C PHE A 32 -33.11 -0.12 -30.51
N SER A 33 -34.11 -0.81 -29.94
CA SER A 33 -35.53 -0.55 -30.19
C SER A 33 -36.21 -0.06 -28.92
N SER A 34 -36.92 1.07 -29.01
CA SER A 34 -37.54 1.75 -27.88
C SER A 34 -39.06 1.85 -28.03
N SER A 35 -39.78 1.07 -27.22
CA SER A 35 -41.22 1.21 -26.97
C SER A 35 -41.51 0.66 -25.58
N LEU A 36 -41.84 1.48 -24.56
CA LEU A 36 -43.15 2.09 -24.36
C LEU A 36 -44.32 1.09 -24.45
N ALA A 37 -44.90 0.80 -23.29
CA ALA A 37 -46.19 0.12 -23.12
C ALA A 37 -47.36 1.14 -23.34
N PRO A 38 -48.67 0.79 -23.30
CA PRO A 38 -49.29 0.11 -22.14
C PRO A 38 -50.45 -0.88 -22.42
N GLY A 39 -50.86 -1.58 -21.35
CA GLY A 39 -52.20 -2.17 -21.15
C GLY A 39 -52.25 -3.70 -21.06
N SER A 40 -53.25 -4.35 -20.44
CA SER A 40 -54.11 -4.03 -19.28
C SER A 40 -55.22 -5.11 -19.19
N ALA A 41 -55.49 -5.68 -18.00
CA ALA A 41 -56.56 -6.67 -17.75
C ALA A 41 -56.43 -8.03 -18.51
N SER A 42 -57.05 -9.15 -18.08
CA SER A 42 -57.81 -9.46 -16.84
C SER A 42 -57.76 -10.97 -16.51
N SER A 43 -58.34 -11.34 -15.36
CA SER A 43 -58.45 -12.70 -14.81
C SER A 43 -59.28 -13.70 -15.62
N HIS A 44 -58.98 -15.01 -15.52
CA HIS A 44 -59.79 -16.05 -14.85
C HIS A 44 -59.07 -17.42 -14.93
N THR A 45 -58.76 -18.10 -13.82
CA THR A 45 -59.61 -18.98 -12.97
C THR A 45 -60.03 -20.29 -13.65
N LEU A 46 -59.39 -21.42 -13.27
CA LEU A 46 -60.01 -22.69 -12.80
C LEU A 46 -59.00 -23.86 -12.82
N ALA A 47 -58.80 -24.49 -11.66
CA ALA A 47 -58.54 -25.95 -11.55
C ALA A 47 -59.89 -26.66 -11.29
N PRO A 48 -59.96 -28.00 -11.20
CA PRO A 48 -59.72 -28.60 -9.87
C PRO A 48 -59.19 -30.06 -9.82
N ASP A 49 -58.79 -30.45 -8.59
CA ASP A 49 -59.07 -31.72 -7.87
C ASP A 49 -58.51 -33.09 -8.33
N SER A 50 -58.22 -34.07 -7.45
CA SER A 50 -57.96 -34.17 -5.98
C SER A 50 -56.91 -35.30 -5.78
N GLY A 51 -56.30 -35.65 -4.65
CA GLY A 51 -56.30 -35.30 -3.21
C GLY A 51 -55.26 -36.23 -2.52
N GLY A 52 -55.07 -36.32 -1.19
CA GLY A 52 -55.64 -35.56 -0.08
C GLY A 52 -55.71 -36.35 1.26
N THR A 53 -54.67 -36.26 2.11
CA THR A 53 -54.69 -36.36 3.60
C THR A 53 -53.32 -35.87 4.11
N LEU A 54 -53.13 -34.81 4.92
CA LEU A 54 -53.81 -34.25 6.11
C LEU A 54 -53.28 -34.81 7.46
N ALA A 55 -52.37 -34.05 8.08
CA ALA A 55 -51.97 -34.09 9.50
C ALA A 55 -51.60 -32.66 9.94
N THR A 56 -51.65 -32.34 11.25
CA THR A 56 -51.86 -30.96 11.72
C THR A 56 -50.70 -30.29 12.47
N ALA A 57 -50.47 -29.02 12.13
CA ALA A 57 -50.10 -27.87 12.99
C ALA A 57 -48.95 -27.97 14.02
N SER A 58 -47.97 -27.08 13.88
CA SER A 58 -47.57 -26.10 14.93
C SER A 58 -46.61 -25.03 14.37
N ASP A 59 -46.84 -23.76 14.71
CA ASP A 59 -45.92 -22.65 14.40
C ASP A 59 -44.71 -22.64 15.34
N LEU A 60 -43.48 -22.63 14.80
CA LEU A 60 -42.29 -22.11 15.47
C LEU A 60 -41.30 -21.55 14.44
N SER A 61 -41.07 -20.23 14.48
CA SER A 61 -39.94 -19.55 13.83
C SER A 61 -39.06 -18.89 14.90
N PRO A 62 -37.75 -19.18 14.96
CA PRO A 62 -36.84 -18.51 15.90
C PRO A 62 -36.46 -17.08 15.42
N PRO A 63 -36.15 -16.15 16.34
CA PRO A 63 -36.07 -14.72 16.04
C PRO A 63 -34.68 -14.22 15.60
N SER A 64 -34.67 -13.07 14.92
CA SER A 64 -33.45 -12.27 14.68
C SER A 64 -32.96 -11.58 15.97
N PRO A 65 -31.64 -11.44 16.20
CA PRO A 65 -31.11 -10.71 17.34
C PRO A 65 -31.22 -9.20 17.14
N ALA A 66 -31.86 -8.49 18.08
CA ALA A 66 -31.79 -7.04 18.19
C ALA A 66 -30.66 -6.65 19.15
N LEU A 67 -29.84 -5.66 18.77
CA LEU A 67 -28.81 -5.07 19.63
C LEU A 67 -29.02 -3.56 19.72
N SER A 68 -29.15 -3.06 20.95
CA SER A 68 -29.56 -1.70 21.26
C SER A 68 -28.40 -0.71 21.30
N LEU A 69 -28.57 0.46 20.67
CA LEU A 69 -27.68 1.61 20.88
C LEU A 69 -28.02 2.35 22.20
N PRO A 70 -27.03 2.90 22.92
CA PRO A 70 -27.27 3.86 24.00
C PRO A 70 -27.73 5.22 23.44
N PRO A 71 -28.49 6.01 24.22
CA PRO A 71 -29.11 7.25 23.73
C PRO A 71 -28.13 8.42 23.59
N SER A 72 -28.38 9.26 22.57
CA SER A 72 -27.74 10.57 22.42
C SER A 72 -28.37 11.61 23.36
N LEU A 73 -27.55 12.50 23.92
CA LEU A 73 -28.01 13.71 24.61
C LEU A 73 -27.66 14.94 23.75
N ALA A 74 -28.68 15.69 23.35
CA ALA A 74 -28.57 16.95 22.63
C ALA A 74 -28.93 18.15 23.55
N PRO A 75 -28.38 19.37 23.31
CA PRO A 75 -28.42 20.46 24.28
C PRO A 75 -29.54 21.49 24.09
N ALA A 76 -29.98 22.12 25.18
CA ALA A 76 -30.81 23.33 25.24
C ALA A 76 -30.71 23.98 26.67
N PRO A 77 -31.18 25.21 26.92
CA PRO A 77 -30.67 26.44 26.29
C PRO A 77 -30.37 27.59 27.31
N MET A 78 -29.90 28.72 26.76
CA MET A 78 -29.55 30.03 27.34
C MET A 78 -30.29 30.51 28.62
N THR A 79 -29.57 31.22 29.50
CA THR A 79 -29.83 32.64 29.86
C THR A 79 -28.67 33.23 30.69
N ALA A 80 -28.69 34.53 30.99
CA ALA A 80 -27.61 35.25 31.67
C ALA A 80 -28.13 36.11 32.85
N GLU A 81 -27.30 36.33 33.87
CA GLU A 81 -27.53 37.37 34.89
C GLU A 81 -26.24 38.02 35.41
N LYS A 82 -26.34 38.93 36.39
CA LYS A 82 -25.55 40.17 36.40
C LYS A 82 -24.99 40.58 37.77
N GLY A 83 -23.68 40.43 37.93
CA GLY A 83 -22.77 41.34 38.66
C GLY A 83 -22.83 41.44 40.19
N ARG A 84 -21.65 41.67 40.80
CA ARG A 84 -21.50 42.42 42.06
C ARG A 84 -20.07 42.95 42.26
N GLU A 85 -20.00 44.11 42.88
CA GLU A 85 -18.82 44.81 43.44
C GLU A 85 -18.25 44.09 44.68
N ALA A 86 -17.04 44.36 45.19
CA ALA A 86 -15.85 45.07 44.71
C ALA A 86 -14.67 44.76 45.67
N ASP A 87 -13.44 45.24 45.39
CA ASP A 87 -12.60 45.92 46.39
C ASP A 87 -11.36 46.61 45.76
N VAL A 88 -10.70 47.49 46.52
CA VAL A 88 -9.65 48.45 46.10
C VAL A 88 -8.48 48.35 47.11
N ALA A 89 -7.19 48.29 46.77
CA ALA A 89 -6.27 49.34 46.27
C ALA A 89 -4.82 48.76 46.22
N PRO A 90 -3.73 49.55 45.99
CA PRO A 90 -3.54 50.77 45.20
C PRO A 90 -2.42 50.59 44.14
N ALA A 91 -2.11 51.65 43.37
CA ALA A 91 -0.97 51.72 42.45
C ALA A 91 0.10 52.74 42.91
N PRO A 92 1.36 52.65 42.42
CA PRO A 92 2.34 53.72 42.51
C PRO A 92 2.42 54.57 41.22
N GLU A 93 2.42 55.88 41.38
CA GLU A 93 2.98 56.88 40.45
C GLU A 93 4.52 56.92 40.64
N MET A 94 5.40 57.47 39.79
CA MET A 94 5.35 58.14 38.47
C MET A 94 6.76 57.87 37.81
N GLU A 95 7.24 58.42 36.68
CA GLU A 95 6.86 59.52 35.77
C GLU A 95 7.33 59.17 34.32
N GLY A 96 7.34 60.12 33.38
CA GLY A 96 8.00 59.99 32.08
C GLY A 96 7.27 60.65 30.91
N SER A 97 7.57 61.92 30.64
CA SER A 97 7.08 62.64 29.44
C SER A 97 7.98 62.45 28.20
N GLU A 98 7.40 62.27 27.01
CA GLU A 98 7.70 63.15 25.86
C GLU A 98 6.79 62.97 24.62
N SER A 99 6.48 64.12 24.01
CA SER A 99 6.22 64.45 22.59
C SER A 99 5.39 63.54 21.65
N PHE A 100 4.43 64.20 20.99
CA PHE A 100 3.55 63.68 19.94
C PHE A 100 4.25 63.62 18.57
N LYS A 101 4.14 62.51 17.84
CA LYS A 101 4.44 62.45 16.39
C LYS A 101 3.38 61.65 15.64
N GLY A 102 3.07 62.10 14.42
CA GLY A 102 1.84 61.74 13.71
C GLY A 102 1.83 60.35 13.06
N ILE A 103 0.61 59.91 12.74
CA ILE A 103 0.32 58.72 11.94
C ILE A 103 0.78 58.95 10.49
N ASP A 104 1.55 58.02 9.94
CA ASP A 104 1.83 57.92 8.50
C ASP A 104 1.15 56.66 7.93
N PRO A 105 0.05 56.79 7.16
CA PRO A 105 -0.69 55.66 6.62
C PRO A 105 -0.14 55.21 5.26
N SER A 106 1.18 55.04 5.12
CA SER A 106 1.84 54.73 3.84
C SER A 106 2.93 53.65 3.91
N SER A 107 2.76 52.62 4.74
CA SER A 107 3.50 51.35 4.61
C SER A 107 2.57 50.23 4.16
N GLN A 108 2.15 50.26 2.88
CA GLN A 108 1.76 49.03 2.21
C GLN A 108 3.01 48.17 2.07
N GLU A 109 3.11 47.11 2.88
CA GLU A 109 3.99 46.00 2.58
C GLU A 109 3.48 45.37 1.27
N VAL A 110 4.06 45.79 0.16
CA VAL A 110 3.93 45.07 -1.11
C VAL A 110 4.70 43.77 -0.89
N GLU A 111 3.98 42.69 -0.59
CA GLU A 111 4.50 41.35 -0.83
C GLU A 111 4.93 41.29 -2.30
N GLU A 112 6.23 41.31 -2.53
CA GLU A 112 6.80 41.12 -3.86
C GLU A 112 6.33 39.75 -4.33
N ALA A 113 5.44 39.74 -5.32
CA ALA A 113 4.69 38.56 -5.75
C ALA A 113 5.58 37.62 -6.59
N GLY A 114 6.61 37.06 -5.94
CA GLY A 114 7.45 36.02 -6.49
C GLY A 114 6.62 34.83 -6.98
N GLU A 115 7.02 34.26 -8.10
CA GLU A 115 6.33 33.14 -8.75
C GLU A 115 6.11 32.01 -7.74
N GLN A 116 4.85 31.78 -7.36
CA GLN A 116 4.53 30.77 -6.36
C GLN A 116 4.67 29.39 -7.02
N MET A 117 5.33 28.43 -6.37
CA MET A 117 5.89 27.28 -7.09
C MET A 117 5.57 25.96 -6.40
N VAL A 118 4.66 25.19 -7.00
CA VAL A 118 4.27 23.88 -6.50
C VAL A 118 5.26 22.83 -6.97
N ARG A 119 5.94 22.18 -6.02
CA ARG A 119 7.00 21.21 -6.29
C ARG A 119 6.54 19.80 -5.93
N TRP A 120 6.15 19.04 -6.95
CA TRP A 120 5.81 17.63 -6.83
C TRP A 120 7.09 16.81 -6.71
N CYS A 121 7.27 16.06 -5.62
CA CYS A 121 8.44 15.20 -5.43
C CYS A 121 8.16 13.78 -5.94
N THR A 122 9.12 13.19 -6.65
CA THR A 122 9.02 11.90 -7.34
C THR A 122 10.27 11.07 -7.17
N VAL A 123 10.13 9.74 -7.09
CA VAL A 123 11.29 8.85 -7.32
C VAL A 123 11.72 8.91 -8.79
N ARG A 124 12.97 8.56 -9.08
CA ARG A 124 13.58 8.66 -10.43
C ARG A 124 12.75 7.99 -11.52
N GLU A 125 12.15 6.84 -11.25
CA GLU A 125 11.32 6.10 -12.19
C GLU A 125 10.01 6.83 -12.57
N GLU A 126 9.48 7.70 -11.70
CA GLU A 126 8.22 8.43 -11.89
C GLU A 126 8.40 9.83 -12.50
N TYR A 127 9.65 10.29 -12.64
CA TYR A 127 9.97 11.68 -12.94
C TYR A 127 9.46 12.14 -14.33
N GLU A 128 9.54 11.28 -15.34
CA GLU A 128 9.03 11.60 -16.69
C GLU A 128 7.49 11.64 -16.74
N ASP A 129 6.80 10.73 -16.04
CA ASP A 129 5.33 10.78 -15.91
C ASP A 129 4.89 12.05 -15.15
N CYS A 130 5.67 12.51 -14.17
CA CYS A 130 5.46 13.83 -13.57
C CYS A 130 5.66 14.97 -14.57
N GLN A 131 6.73 14.93 -15.38
CA GLN A 131 6.94 15.96 -16.41
C GLN A 131 5.77 15.99 -17.42
N LEU A 132 5.21 14.85 -17.80
CA LEU A 132 4.01 14.77 -18.64
C LEU A 132 2.79 15.35 -17.92
N LEU A 133 2.56 14.97 -16.66
CA LEU A 133 1.45 15.48 -15.85
C LEU A 133 1.51 17.01 -15.72
N VAL A 134 2.62 17.58 -15.23
CA VAL A 134 2.70 19.03 -14.96
C VAL A 134 2.64 19.89 -16.23
N ARG A 135 3.04 19.36 -17.39
CA ARG A 135 2.84 20.04 -18.70
C ARG A 135 1.36 20.11 -19.11
N GLY A 136 0.52 19.19 -18.63
CA GLY A 136 -0.92 19.18 -18.86
C GLY A 136 -1.76 19.87 -17.76
N LEU A 137 -1.16 20.18 -16.60
CA LEU A 137 -1.81 20.96 -15.55
C LEU A 137 -1.89 22.44 -15.93
N ASP A 138 -2.99 23.09 -15.53
CA ASP A 138 -3.16 24.53 -15.71
C ASP A 138 -2.12 25.32 -14.88
N GLN A 139 -1.41 26.23 -15.55
CA GLN A 139 -0.41 27.14 -14.98
C GLN A 139 -0.97 28.56 -14.77
N SER A 140 -2.29 28.75 -14.90
CA SER A 140 -2.96 30.02 -14.62
C SER A 140 -2.89 30.39 -13.13
N ASN A 141 -3.33 31.62 -12.80
CA ASN A 141 -3.41 32.15 -11.43
C ASN A 141 -2.08 32.37 -10.70
N GLY A 142 -0.94 32.39 -11.41
CA GLY A 142 0.37 32.81 -10.87
C GLY A 142 1.10 31.74 -10.06
N TYR A 143 0.74 30.47 -10.25
CA TYR A 143 1.43 29.31 -9.69
C TYR A 143 2.05 28.46 -10.81
N THR A 144 3.33 28.09 -10.67
CA THR A 144 4.05 27.23 -11.61
C THR A 144 4.31 25.86 -11.00
N TRP A 145 4.04 24.78 -11.74
CA TRP A 145 4.34 23.41 -11.32
C TRP A 145 5.74 22.95 -11.73
N LYS A 146 6.46 22.24 -10.85
CA LYS A 146 7.73 21.57 -11.15
C LYS A 146 7.82 20.19 -10.51
N CYS A 147 8.55 19.30 -11.15
CA CYS A 147 8.90 17.98 -10.62
C CYS A 147 10.27 18.04 -9.95
N ILE A 148 10.41 17.42 -8.78
CA ILE A 148 11.65 17.28 -8.02
C ILE A 148 12.01 15.80 -7.96
N GLN A 149 13.04 15.39 -8.70
CA GLN A 149 13.56 14.03 -8.67
C GLN A 149 14.32 13.75 -7.37
N LYS A 150 14.12 12.54 -6.83
CA LYS A 150 14.89 11.91 -5.76
C LYS A 150 15.07 10.42 -6.07
N GLU A 151 15.95 9.71 -5.37
CA GLU A 151 16.18 8.28 -5.59
C GLU A 151 15.25 7.38 -4.78
N THR A 152 14.67 7.88 -3.68
CA THR A 152 13.72 7.13 -2.82
C THR A 152 12.57 8.00 -2.33
N ALA A 153 11.43 7.40 -1.95
CA ALA A 153 10.37 8.19 -1.32
C ALA A 153 10.81 8.77 0.04
N GLN A 154 11.73 8.11 0.76
CA GLN A 154 12.37 8.68 1.96
C GLN A 154 13.06 10.03 1.66
N GLU A 155 13.91 10.10 0.63
CA GLU A 155 14.55 11.35 0.21
C GLU A 155 13.52 12.44 -0.13
N CYS A 156 12.40 12.07 -0.75
CA CYS A 156 11.30 13.00 -1.02
C CYS A 156 10.63 13.50 0.26
N LEU A 157 10.32 12.60 1.21
CA LEU A 157 9.76 12.96 2.52
C LEU A 157 10.70 13.89 3.31
N GLU A 158 12.01 13.64 3.27
CA GLU A 158 13.04 14.50 3.86
C GLU A 158 13.20 15.84 3.14
N SER A 159 12.99 15.88 1.83
CA SER A 159 13.01 17.11 1.03
C SER A 159 11.77 17.98 1.30
N ILE A 160 10.59 17.37 1.43
CA ILE A 160 9.35 18.07 1.81
C ILE A 160 9.44 18.59 3.25
N LYS A 161 10.00 17.80 4.18
CA LYS A 161 10.26 18.21 5.57
C LYS A 161 11.24 19.38 5.69
N ARG A 162 12.16 19.54 4.72
CA ARG A 162 13.09 20.69 4.61
C ARG A 162 12.52 21.86 3.79
N GLY A 163 11.32 21.72 3.22
CA GLY A 163 10.71 22.75 2.37
C GLY A 163 11.33 22.87 0.97
N GLU A 164 12.05 21.85 0.51
CA GLU A 164 12.61 21.75 -0.85
C GLU A 164 11.59 21.27 -1.89
N ALA A 165 10.54 20.58 -1.43
CA ALA A 165 9.37 20.18 -2.21
C ALA A 165 8.10 20.29 -1.35
N ASP A 166 6.91 20.13 -1.94
CA ASP A 166 5.63 20.46 -1.27
C ASP A 166 4.70 19.26 -1.07
N LEU A 167 4.69 18.32 -2.02
CA LEU A 167 3.79 17.16 -2.06
C LEU A 167 4.38 15.94 -2.78
N ILE A 168 3.79 14.76 -2.52
CA ILE A 168 4.11 13.46 -3.14
C ILE A 168 2.87 12.55 -3.10
N ASN A 169 2.71 11.64 -4.08
CA ASN A 169 1.69 10.58 -4.05
C ASN A 169 2.24 9.33 -3.34
N LEU A 170 1.49 8.75 -2.39
CA LEU A 170 1.96 7.64 -1.56
C LEU A 170 0.92 6.53 -1.37
N GLU A 171 1.40 5.30 -1.35
CA GLU A 171 0.63 4.11 -0.91
C GLU A 171 0.29 4.22 0.59
N ALA A 172 -0.87 3.69 1.00
CA ALA A 172 -1.45 3.96 2.34
C ALA A 172 -0.54 3.59 3.54
N GLY A 173 0.35 2.61 3.39
CA GLY A 173 1.35 2.24 4.41
C GLY A 173 2.42 3.31 4.55
N VAL A 174 3.02 3.74 3.43
CA VAL A 174 4.05 4.79 3.38
C VAL A 174 3.45 6.15 3.78
N ALA A 175 2.20 6.42 3.41
CA ALA A 175 1.46 7.61 3.83
C ALA A 175 1.22 7.67 5.35
N TYR A 176 1.11 6.54 6.04
CA TYR A 176 1.08 6.50 7.51
C TYR A 176 2.43 6.93 8.09
N THR A 177 3.55 6.45 7.55
CA THR A 177 4.91 6.87 7.94
C THR A 177 5.14 8.37 7.68
N ALA A 178 4.68 8.89 6.53
CA ALA A 178 4.72 10.31 6.20
C ALA A 178 3.93 11.18 7.20
N PHE A 179 2.74 10.71 7.60
CA PHE A 179 1.91 11.37 8.61
C PHE A 179 2.60 11.48 9.98
N ILE A 180 3.21 10.39 10.47
CA ILE A 180 3.76 10.33 11.83
C ILE A 180 5.19 10.90 11.97
N ASN A 181 6.08 10.68 10.98
CA ASN A 181 7.50 11.02 11.09
C ASN A 181 7.90 12.31 10.36
N TYR A 182 7.07 12.75 9.39
CA TYR A 182 7.38 13.88 8.50
C TYR A 182 6.37 15.03 8.60
N SER A 183 5.37 14.94 9.50
CA SER A 183 4.37 15.98 9.72
C SER A 183 3.64 16.36 8.43
N MET A 184 3.08 15.37 7.74
CA MET A 184 2.36 15.55 6.48
C MET A 184 0.85 15.26 6.59
N LYS A 185 0.06 15.89 5.72
CA LYS A 185 -1.40 15.77 5.66
C LYS A 185 -1.86 15.22 4.31
N ALA A 186 -2.82 14.31 4.35
CA ALA A 186 -3.56 13.90 3.15
C ALA A 186 -4.38 15.09 2.64
N ILE A 187 -4.25 15.43 1.36
CA ILE A 187 -5.02 16.53 0.76
C ILE A 187 -5.94 16.03 -0.38
N ALA A 188 -5.49 15.09 -1.19
CA ALA A 188 -6.26 14.47 -2.26
C ALA A 188 -5.91 12.98 -2.40
N ASN A 189 -6.80 12.20 -3.01
CA ASN A 189 -6.62 10.76 -3.22
C ASN A 189 -6.91 10.37 -4.67
N GLU A 190 -6.24 9.32 -5.14
CA GLU A 190 -6.63 8.59 -6.34
C GLU A 190 -8.05 8.02 -6.20
N VAL A 191 -8.76 7.88 -7.30
CA VAL A 191 -10.06 7.21 -7.38
C VAL A 191 -10.04 6.28 -8.58
N TYR A 192 -10.45 5.04 -8.38
CA TYR A 192 -10.39 3.97 -9.38
C TYR A 192 -11.75 3.76 -10.05
N CYS A 193 -11.84 2.69 -10.85
CA CYS A 193 -13.09 2.20 -11.43
C CYS A 193 -14.26 2.18 -10.42
N ASP A 194 -15.47 2.40 -10.93
CA ASP A 194 -16.71 2.53 -10.14
C ASP A 194 -16.66 3.60 -9.03
N HIS A 195 -15.81 4.62 -9.22
CA HIS A 195 -15.52 5.69 -8.26
C HIS A 195 -14.93 5.19 -6.92
N ALA A 196 -14.29 4.01 -6.93
CA ALA A 196 -13.74 3.38 -5.73
C ALA A 196 -12.55 4.17 -5.16
N ARG A 197 -12.63 4.54 -3.87
CA ARG A 197 -11.56 5.28 -3.14
C ARG A 197 -10.69 4.36 -2.28
N SER A 198 -10.58 3.11 -2.72
CA SER A 198 -9.91 2.01 -2.05
C SER A 198 -9.71 0.84 -3.01
N TYR A 199 -8.62 0.09 -2.85
CA TYR A 199 -8.36 -1.20 -3.49
C TYR A 199 -8.34 -2.34 -2.46
N GLN A 200 -8.33 -3.59 -2.90
CA GLN A 200 -8.21 -4.75 -2.01
C GLN A 200 -6.76 -5.25 -1.97
N ALA A 201 -6.25 -5.52 -0.77
CA ALA A 201 -4.99 -6.23 -0.56
C ALA A 201 -5.22 -7.75 -0.69
N VAL A 202 -4.47 -8.43 -1.55
CA VAL A 202 -4.65 -9.86 -1.83
C VAL A 202 -3.33 -10.63 -1.76
N ALA A 203 -3.44 -11.95 -1.58
CA ALA A 203 -2.37 -12.90 -1.87
C ALA A 203 -2.64 -13.54 -3.24
N VAL A 204 -1.58 -13.70 -4.04
CA VAL A 204 -1.64 -14.37 -5.35
C VAL A 204 -0.62 -15.51 -5.36
N VAL A 205 -1.04 -16.65 -5.90
CA VAL A 205 -0.24 -17.88 -6.00
C VAL A 205 -0.34 -18.45 -7.41
N ASN A 206 0.66 -19.22 -7.83
CA ASN A 206 0.54 -20.02 -9.07
C ASN A 206 -0.61 -21.03 -8.88
N ARG A 207 -1.52 -21.20 -9.86
CA ARG A 207 -2.72 -22.07 -9.75
C ARG A 207 -2.38 -23.50 -9.32
N LYS A 208 -1.17 -24.00 -9.62
CA LYS A 208 -0.62 -25.29 -9.17
C LYS A 208 -0.72 -25.50 -7.64
N ALA A 209 -0.60 -24.45 -6.83
CA ALA A 209 -0.73 -24.52 -5.37
C ALA A 209 -2.18 -24.79 -4.90
N CYS A 210 -3.18 -24.32 -5.65
CA CYS A 210 -4.60 -24.51 -5.34
C CYS A 210 -5.16 -25.87 -5.80
N GLN A 211 -4.31 -26.75 -6.32
CA GLN A 211 -4.69 -28.10 -6.76
C GLN A 211 -4.49 -29.10 -5.62
N GLY A 212 -5.47 -29.98 -5.41
CA GLY A 212 -5.43 -31.00 -4.34
C GLY A 212 -5.94 -30.51 -2.98
N ASN A 213 -5.49 -29.35 -2.48
CA ASN A 213 -5.98 -28.78 -1.22
C ASN A 213 -7.06 -27.71 -1.46
N LYS A 214 -8.33 -28.03 -1.16
CA LYS A 214 -9.46 -27.08 -1.25
C LYS A 214 -9.52 -26.07 -0.10
N GLY A 215 -8.82 -26.33 1.01
CA GLY A 215 -8.78 -25.49 2.20
C GLY A 215 -7.49 -24.70 2.36
N ILE A 216 -6.62 -24.67 1.34
CA ILE A 216 -5.32 -23.99 1.39
C ILE A 216 -5.47 -22.53 1.81
N SER A 217 -4.71 -22.13 2.82
CA SER A 217 -4.76 -20.83 3.49
C SER A 217 -3.41 -20.13 3.37
N LEU A 218 -3.28 -18.91 3.93
CA LEU A 218 -1.95 -18.31 4.07
C LEU A 218 -1.04 -19.14 4.98
N MET A 219 -1.57 -19.83 5.99
CA MET A 219 -0.78 -20.60 6.96
C MET A 219 -0.07 -21.81 6.33
N ASP A 220 -0.60 -22.36 5.23
CA ASP A 220 0.06 -23.41 4.44
C ASP A 220 1.37 -22.93 3.76
N PHE A 221 1.62 -21.61 3.70
CA PHE A 221 2.84 -21.01 3.15
C PHE A 221 3.93 -20.74 4.19
N GLU A 222 3.81 -21.27 5.41
CA GLU A 222 4.94 -21.31 6.35
C GLU A 222 6.14 -22.04 5.69
N GLY A 223 7.35 -21.52 5.89
CA GLY A 223 8.58 -22.02 5.27
C GLY A 223 8.72 -21.75 3.75
N HIS A 224 7.74 -21.14 3.07
CA HIS A 224 7.81 -20.85 1.64
C HIS A 224 8.51 -19.51 1.34
N LYS A 225 8.71 -19.20 0.04
CA LYS A 225 9.34 -17.97 -0.46
C LYS A 225 8.27 -16.92 -0.78
N SER A 226 8.43 -15.67 -0.35
CA SER A 226 7.43 -14.61 -0.55
C SER A 226 7.91 -13.43 -1.40
N CYS A 227 6.98 -12.84 -2.16
CA CYS A 227 7.15 -11.57 -2.89
C CYS A 227 6.21 -10.50 -2.32
N HIS A 228 6.68 -9.26 -2.16
CA HIS A 228 5.92 -8.19 -1.52
C HIS A 228 6.06 -6.89 -2.31
N GLY A 229 4.95 -6.17 -2.52
CA GLY A 229 4.97 -4.85 -3.19
C GLY A 229 5.90 -3.82 -2.54
N GLY A 230 6.22 -3.99 -1.27
CA GLY A 230 7.33 -3.31 -0.61
C GLY A 230 7.21 -3.36 0.91
N TYR A 231 8.33 -3.36 1.61
CA TYR A 231 8.36 -3.26 3.07
C TYR A 231 7.60 -2.00 3.54
N SER A 232 6.82 -2.12 4.62
CA SER A 232 5.94 -1.06 5.15
C SER A 232 4.79 -0.57 4.24
N THR A 233 4.59 -1.12 3.03
CA THR A 233 3.39 -0.85 2.20
C THR A 233 2.15 -1.53 2.79
N ALA A 234 0.96 -0.98 2.62
CA ALA A 234 -0.26 -1.53 3.19
C ALA A 234 -0.65 -2.87 2.53
N ALA A 235 -0.77 -2.92 1.19
CA ALA A 235 -1.12 -4.17 0.52
C ALA A 235 0.02 -5.20 0.47
N GLY A 236 1.25 -4.75 0.20
CA GLY A 236 2.40 -5.64 0.06
C GLY A 236 2.95 -6.17 1.38
N TRP A 237 2.74 -5.47 2.51
CA TRP A 237 3.35 -5.83 3.79
C TRP A 237 2.36 -5.80 4.96
N ASN A 238 1.79 -4.63 5.27
CA ASN A 238 1.17 -4.41 6.58
C ASN A 238 -0.09 -5.27 6.78
N TYR A 239 -0.93 -5.42 5.75
CA TYR A 239 -2.14 -6.26 5.82
C TYR A 239 -1.82 -7.76 5.95
N PRO A 240 -1.02 -8.39 5.05
CA PRO A 240 -0.72 -9.82 5.17
C PRO A 240 0.12 -10.16 6.41
N ILE A 241 1.10 -9.34 6.80
CA ILE A 241 1.90 -9.60 8.02
C ILE A 241 1.03 -9.44 9.28
N ASN A 242 0.06 -8.53 9.31
CA ASN A 242 -0.89 -8.45 10.43
C ASN A 242 -1.85 -9.65 10.48
N HIS A 243 -2.26 -10.20 9.33
CA HIS A 243 -3.04 -11.44 9.32
C HIS A 243 -2.23 -12.62 9.90
N ILE A 244 -0.96 -12.79 9.50
CA ILE A 244 -0.06 -13.80 10.11
C ILE A 244 0.11 -13.54 11.62
N LYS A 245 0.28 -12.27 12.04
CA LYS A 245 0.39 -11.88 13.45
C LYS A 245 -0.80 -12.32 14.28
N GLU A 246 -2.01 -12.11 13.75
CA GLU A 246 -3.28 -12.47 14.40
C GLU A 246 -3.47 -14.00 14.42
N SER A 247 -3.16 -14.70 13.32
CA SER A 247 -3.23 -16.16 13.23
C SER A 247 -2.23 -16.89 14.17
N LEU A 248 -1.08 -16.29 14.46
CA LEU A 248 -0.06 -16.82 15.38
C LEU A 248 -0.17 -16.27 16.82
N ASP A 249 -1.20 -15.49 17.15
CA ASP A 249 -1.34 -14.65 18.37
C ASP A 249 -0.03 -13.95 18.82
N SER A 250 0.80 -13.56 17.86
CA SER A 250 2.18 -13.15 18.08
C SER A 250 2.27 -11.65 18.41
N GLN A 251 1.46 -11.21 19.39
CA GLN A 251 1.24 -9.80 19.75
C GLN A 251 2.51 -9.04 20.17
N ARG A 252 3.58 -9.77 20.53
CA ARG A 252 4.86 -9.20 20.99
C ARG A 252 5.93 -9.13 19.90
N MET A 253 5.77 -9.86 18.79
CA MET A 253 6.76 -9.88 17.72
C MET A 253 6.54 -8.72 16.76
N ASN A 254 7.62 -8.07 16.33
CA ASN A 254 7.55 -7.08 15.26
C ASN A 254 7.33 -7.74 13.89
N ASP A 255 6.97 -6.96 12.89
CA ASP A 255 6.68 -7.41 11.53
C ASP A 255 7.85 -8.14 10.86
N ARG A 256 9.09 -7.73 11.14
CA ARG A 256 10.29 -8.39 10.62
C ARG A 256 10.47 -9.76 11.26
N GLU A 257 10.33 -9.87 12.58
CA GLU A 257 10.38 -11.13 13.32
C GLU A 257 9.32 -12.12 12.81
N ILE A 258 8.07 -11.65 12.64
CA ILE A 258 6.96 -12.46 12.13
C ILE A 258 7.27 -12.94 10.70
N ALA A 259 7.65 -12.03 9.81
CA ALA A 259 7.93 -12.38 8.42
C ALA A 259 9.12 -13.34 8.28
N THR A 260 10.24 -13.10 8.97
CA THR A 260 11.44 -13.94 8.88
C THR A 260 11.35 -15.24 9.68
N GLY A 261 10.41 -15.33 10.63
CA GLY A 261 10.03 -16.59 11.26
C GLY A 261 9.13 -17.44 10.36
N PHE A 262 8.24 -16.79 9.59
CA PHE A 262 7.23 -17.46 8.78
C PHE A 262 7.70 -17.84 7.37
N PHE A 263 8.46 -16.98 6.67
CA PHE A 263 8.94 -17.23 5.29
C PHE A 263 10.43 -17.57 5.26
N SER A 264 10.83 -18.58 4.47
CA SER A 264 12.24 -18.99 4.36
C SER A 264 13.10 -18.03 3.54
N LYS A 265 12.48 -17.33 2.58
CA LYS A 265 13.08 -16.22 1.82
C LYS A 265 12.02 -15.17 1.51
N ILE A 266 12.41 -13.90 1.61
CA ILE A 266 11.52 -12.75 1.44
C ILE A 266 12.09 -11.84 0.38
N CYS A 267 11.27 -11.44 -0.59
CA CYS A 267 11.56 -10.32 -1.47
C CYS A 267 10.61 -9.16 -1.17
N ALA A 268 11.09 -8.21 -0.37
CA ALA A 268 10.42 -6.98 0.03
C ALA A 268 11.42 -5.80 -0.04
N PRO A 269 11.64 -5.21 -1.23
CA PRO A 269 12.33 -3.92 -1.36
C PRO A 269 11.64 -2.82 -0.54
N SER A 270 12.30 -1.70 -0.28
CA SER A 270 11.75 -0.64 0.58
C SER A 270 12.00 0.76 0.02
N GLU A 271 11.04 1.64 0.25
CA GLU A 271 11.11 3.09 0.00
C GLU A 271 11.99 3.84 1.03
N PHE A 272 12.46 3.14 2.07
CA PHE A 272 13.34 3.65 3.11
C PHE A 272 14.65 2.85 3.15
N GLU A 273 15.79 3.54 3.08
CA GLU A 273 17.10 2.90 2.90
C GLU A 273 17.44 1.93 4.04
N GLY A 274 18.07 0.80 3.68
CA GLY A 274 18.49 -0.24 4.64
C GLY A 274 17.36 -1.00 5.34
N THR A 275 16.08 -0.64 5.14
CA THR A 275 14.96 -1.29 5.87
C THR A 275 14.36 -2.51 5.15
N GLY A 276 14.60 -2.70 3.86
CA GLY A 276 14.04 -3.82 3.09
C GLY A 276 14.52 -5.20 3.56
N ILE A 277 13.93 -6.25 3.00
CA ILE A 277 14.31 -7.66 3.22
C ILE A 277 14.34 -8.35 1.86
N CYS A 278 15.52 -8.69 1.34
CA CYS A 278 15.68 -9.14 -0.05
C CYS A 278 16.39 -10.49 -0.22
N SER A 279 16.32 -11.36 0.80
CA SER A 279 16.86 -12.73 0.77
C SER A 279 16.24 -13.63 -0.32
N GLY A 280 15.08 -13.25 -0.86
CA GLY A 280 14.38 -13.88 -1.97
C GLY A 280 14.47 -13.16 -3.31
N CYS A 281 15.02 -11.93 -3.40
CA CYS A 281 14.99 -11.11 -4.62
C CYS A 281 16.01 -11.52 -5.71
N GLY A 282 16.32 -12.82 -5.85
CA GLY A 282 17.29 -13.34 -6.83
C GLY A 282 18.77 -12.99 -6.59
N ASN A 283 19.07 -11.97 -5.79
CA ASN A 283 20.43 -11.50 -5.51
C ASN A 283 21.19 -12.47 -4.59
N GLU A 284 22.35 -12.96 -5.00
CA GLU A 284 23.18 -13.90 -4.22
C GLU A 284 23.53 -13.39 -2.81
N ASN A 285 23.78 -12.08 -2.70
CA ASN A 285 24.11 -11.41 -1.43
C ASN A 285 22.89 -11.04 -0.57
N GLY A 286 21.65 -11.35 -1.00
CA GLY A 286 20.41 -11.03 -0.27
C GLY A 286 20.10 -9.53 -0.10
N SER A 287 20.88 -8.65 -0.71
CA SER A 287 20.75 -7.19 -0.57
C SER A 287 19.58 -6.63 -1.37
N CYS A 288 18.96 -5.57 -0.83
CA CYS A 288 18.00 -4.75 -1.57
C CYS A 288 18.76 -3.69 -2.37
N HIS A 289 18.85 -3.88 -3.69
CA HIS A 289 19.24 -2.79 -4.58
C HIS A 289 18.09 -1.78 -4.65
N LEU A 290 18.40 -0.48 -4.62
CA LEU A 290 17.42 0.61 -4.76
C LEU A 290 16.53 0.39 -6.00
N ASN A 291 17.16 0.10 -7.13
CA ASN A 291 16.53 -0.13 -8.43
C ASN A 291 16.12 -1.60 -8.62
N SER A 292 15.63 -2.28 -7.57
CA SER A 292 15.21 -3.68 -7.65
C SER A 292 14.04 -3.86 -8.63
N PRO A 293 14.12 -4.77 -9.63
CA PRO A 293 13.02 -5.02 -10.56
C PRO A 293 11.79 -5.70 -9.90
N TYR A 294 11.88 -6.00 -8.60
CA TYR A 294 10.84 -6.63 -7.79
C TYR A 294 10.18 -5.67 -6.79
N SER A 295 10.37 -4.34 -6.95
CA SER A 295 9.68 -3.32 -6.16
C SER A 295 8.30 -2.99 -6.71
N ARG A 296 7.43 -2.45 -5.85
CA ARG A 296 6.02 -2.09 -6.13
C ARG A 296 5.19 -3.31 -6.52
N ASP A 297 3.87 -3.14 -6.63
CA ASP A 297 2.97 -4.26 -6.98
C ASP A 297 3.38 -5.04 -8.26
N PRO A 298 3.81 -4.39 -9.37
CA PRO A 298 4.22 -5.10 -10.57
C PRO A 298 5.48 -5.94 -10.36
N GLY A 299 6.45 -5.44 -9.58
CA GLY A 299 7.66 -6.19 -9.26
C GLY A 299 7.42 -7.38 -8.32
N ALA A 300 6.47 -7.25 -7.39
CA ALA A 300 6.01 -8.38 -6.57
C ALA A 300 5.34 -9.46 -7.42
N PHE A 301 4.54 -9.07 -8.42
CA PHE A 301 3.99 -10.02 -9.39
C PHE A 301 5.08 -10.66 -10.26
N ARG A 302 6.04 -9.87 -10.76
CA ARG A 302 7.21 -10.37 -11.52
C ARG A 302 7.98 -11.45 -10.74
N CYS A 303 8.23 -11.21 -9.45
CA CYS A 303 8.90 -12.16 -8.56
C CYS A 303 8.17 -13.52 -8.43
N LEU A 304 6.84 -13.56 -8.60
CA LEU A 304 6.05 -14.79 -8.67
C LEU A 304 6.02 -15.40 -10.08
N VAL A 305 6.02 -14.57 -11.12
CA VAL A 305 6.10 -15.01 -12.53
C VAL A 305 7.41 -15.74 -12.78
N GLU A 306 8.54 -15.17 -12.33
CA GLU A 306 9.90 -15.70 -12.43
C GLU A 306 10.23 -16.78 -11.36
N GLU A 307 9.23 -17.24 -10.59
CA GLU A 307 9.29 -18.32 -9.57
C GLU A 307 10.29 -18.12 -8.42
N LEU A 308 10.76 -16.89 -8.21
CA LEU A 308 11.56 -16.50 -7.05
C LEU A 308 10.76 -16.64 -5.74
N GLY A 309 9.50 -16.19 -5.75
CA GLY A 309 8.51 -16.49 -4.71
C GLY A 309 7.51 -17.56 -5.12
N ASP A 310 6.85 -18.13 -4.11
CA ASP A 310 5.75 -19.10 -4.25
C ASP A 310 4.38 -18.42 -4.06
N ILE A 311 4.38 -17.28 -3.37
CA ILE A 311 3.26 -16.39 -3.05
C ILE A 311 3.67 -14.91 -3.22
N ALA A 312 2.76 -14.07 -3.71
CA ALA A 312 2.94 -12.61 -3.81
C ALA A 312 1.83 -11.82 -3.12
N PHE A 313 2.19 -10.70 -2.50
CA PHE A 313 1.27 -9.76 -1.84
C PHE A 313 1.27 -8.41 -2.55
N LEU A 314 0.09 -8.00 -3.02
CA LEU A 314 -0.09 -6.88 -3.95
C LEU A 314 -1.56 -6.42 -4.06
N LYS A 315 -1.81 -5.36 -4.83
CA LYS A 315 -3.16 -4.88 -5.20
C LYS A 315 -3.87 -5.84 -6.16
N ALA A 316 -5.16 -6.06 -5.94
CA ALA A 316 -5.96 -7.07 -6.66
C ALA A 316 -5.96 -6.96 -8.20
N ASP A 317 -5.89 -5.75 -8.75
CA ASP A 317 -5.88 -5.44 -10.19
C ASP A 317 -4.54 -5.77 -10.88
N THR A 318 -3.42 -5.79 -10.14
CA THR A 318 -2.06 -5.96 -10.69
C THR A 318 -1.92 -7.15 -11.65
N VAL A 319 -2.51 -8.30 -11.31
CA VAL A 319 -2.40 -9.52 -12.14
C VAL A 319 -3.11 -9.34 -13.48
N LEU A 320 -4.24 -8.65 -13.51
CA LEU A 320 -4.98 -8.36 -14.74
C LEU A 320 -4.26 -7.32 -15.61
N LEU A 321 -3.61 -6.33 -14.97
CA LEU A 321 -2.86 -5.29 -15.66
C LEU A 321 -1.56 -5.81 -16.29
N TYR A 322 -0.83 -6.71 -15.60
CA TYR A 322 0.56 -7.09 -15.93
C TYR A 322 0.77 -8.56 -16.35
N SER A 323 -0.27 -9.40 -16.46
CA SER A 323 -0.15 -10.73 -17.09
C SER A 323 0.09 -10.63 -18.60
N MET A 324 0.36 -11.75 -19.26
CA MET A 324 0.56 -11.82 -20.72
C MET A 324 -0.56 -11.13 -21.52
N GLU A 325 -1.83 -11.29 -21.11
CA GLU A 325 -3.00 -10.69 -21.75
C GLU A 325 -3.32 -9.26 -21.26
N GLY A 326 -2.55 -8.72 -20.32
CA GLY A 326 -2.82 -7.45 -19.65
C GLY A 326 -2.41 -6.20 -20.46
N PRO A 327 -3.10 -5.06 -20.30
CA PRO A 327 -2.81 -3.83 -21.03
C PRO A 327 -1.47 -3.16 -20.70
N HIS A 328 -0.82 -3.55 -19.58
CA HIS A 328 0.50 -3.07 -19.18
C HIS A 328 1.55 -4.20 -19.19
N ASN A 329 1.35 -5.23 -20.01
CA ASN A 329 2.29 -6.33 -20.13
C ASN A 329 3.72 -5.86 -20.47
N GLN A 330 4.70 -6.62 -19.99
CA GLN A 330 6.12 -6.31 -20.05
C GLN A 330 6.89 -7.50 -20.65
N SER A 331 8.17 -7.31 -20.94
CA SER A 331 9.05 -8.41 -21.42
C SER A 331 9.17 -9.59 -20.45
N TRP A 332 8.83 -9.41 -19.17
CA TRP A 332 8.77 -10.46 -18.14
C TRP A 332 7.37 -11.08 -17.96
N SER A 333 6.31 -10.56 -18.59
CA SER A 333 4.92 -11.01 -18.45
C SER A 333 4.60 -12.33 -19.18
N GLY A 334 5.49 -13.32 -19.08
CA GLY A 334 5.45 -14.57 -19.84
C GLY A 334 4.46 -15.64 -19.37
N LYS A 335 3.50 -15.30 -18.49
CA LYS A 335 2.47 -16.21 -17.96
C LYS A 335 1.08 -15.60 -18.13
N SER A 336 0.09 -16.45 -18.36
CA SER A 336 -1.31 -16.06 -18.49
C SER A 336 -1.86 -15.57 -17.15
N VAL A 337 -2.84 -14.66 -17.18
CA VAL A 337 -3.69 -14.37 -16.00
C VAL A 337 -4.30 -15.64 -15.40
N ARG A 338 -4.52 -16.66 -16.23
CA ARG A 338 -5.04 -17.98 -15.84
C ARG A 338 -4.01 -18.86 -15.13
N ASP A 339 -2.73 -18.53 -15.12
CA ASP A 339 -1.72 -19.33 -14.42
C ASP A 339 -1.68 -19.04 -12.91
N PHE A 340 -2.51 -18.09 -12.45
CA PHE A 340 -2.57 -17.59 -11.08
C PHE A 340 -3.96 -17.73 -10.45
N MET A 341 -4.01 -17.63 -9.13
CA MET A 341 -5.23 -17.60 -8.32
C MET A 341 -5.05 -16.61 -7.16
N TYR A 342 -6.13 -15.99 -6.71
CA TYR A 342 -6.15 -15.37 -5.39
C TYR A 342 -6.17 -16.47 -4.32
N LEU A 343 -5.33 -16.34 -3.29
CA LEU A 343 -5.38 -17.16 -2.08
C LEU A 343 -6.22 -16.42 -1.03
N CYS A 344 -7.26 -17.06 -0.50
CA CYS A 344 -8.20 -16.40 0.40
C CYS A 344 -7.70 -16.51 1.86
N PRO A 345 -7.83 -15.45 2.70
CA PRO A 345 -7.43 -15.49 4.10
C PRO A 345 -8.18 -16.56 4.89
N ASP A 346 -9.49 -16.68 4.66
CA ASP A 346 -10.38 -17.69 5.28
C ASP A 346 -10.20 -19.11 4.69
N GLY A 347 -9.21 -19.31 3.82
CA GLY A 347 -8.92 -20.58 3.15
C GLY A 347 -9.61 -20.76 1.79
N GLY A 348 -9.00 -21.63 0.97
CA GLY A 348 -9.34 -21.85 -0.44
C GLY A 348 -8.75 -20.80 -1.38
N CYS A 349 -9.00 -20.98 -2.67
CA CYS A 349 -8.56 -20.07 -3.72
C CYS A 349 -9.73 -19.57 -4.58
N ARG A 350 -9.54 -18.41 -5.22
CA ARG A 350 -10.48 -17.81 -6.18
C ARG A 350 -9.76 -17.50 -7.50
N GLU A 351 -10.47 -17.65 -8.62
CA GLU A 351 -9.99 -17.22 -9.94
C GLU A 351 -9.68 -15.72 -9.97
N ILE A 352 -8.64 -15.33 -10.70
CA ILE A 352 -8.29 -13.91 -10.90
C ILE A 352 -9.36 -13.23 -11.76
N ASN A 353 -9.93 -12.14 -11.25
CA ASN A 353 -10.93 -11.29 -11.90
C ASN A 353 -10.99 -9.93 -11.18
N ASP A 354 -11.73 -8.96 -11.73
CA ASP A 354 -11.80 -7.59 -11.19
C ASP A 354 -12.41 -7.47 -9.77
N TYR A 355 -12.88 -8.58 -9.17
CA TYR A 355 -13.56 -8.58 -7.89
C TYR A 355 -13.18 -9.79 -7.00
N PRO A 356 -12.08 -9.70 -6.22
CA PRO A 356 -11.72 -10.74 -5.25
C PRO A 356 -12.79 -10.95 -4.17
N GLY A 357 -13.68 -9.97 -3.93
CA GLY A 357 -14.75 -10.05 -2.94
C GLY A 357 -14.22 -10.28 -1.53
N SER A 358 -14.64 -11.37 -0.89
CA SER A 358 -14.11 -11.79 0.43
C SER A 358 -12.70 -12.40 0.37
N CYS A 359 -12.13 -12.68 -0.80
CA CYS A 359 -10.81 -13.29 -0.96
C CYS A 359 -9.69 -12.23 -0.87
N SER A 360 -9.64 -11.48 0.22
CA SER A 360 -8.72 -10.34 0.41
C SER A 360 -8.47 -10.06 1.89
N PHE A 361 -7.26 -9.64 2.26
CA PHE A 361 -6.94 -9.20 3.62
C PHE A 361 -7.66 -7.91 4.04
N GLY A 362 -8.27 -7.21 3.07
CA GLY A 362 -9.21 -6.13 3.31
C GLY A 362 -8.98 -4.91 2.42
N ALA A 363 -9.88 -3.94 2.57
CA ALA A 363 -9.83 -2.68 1.84
C ALA A 363 -8.71 -1.78 2.37
N VAL A 364 -7.86 -1.33 1.46
CA VAL A 364 -6.83 -0.31 1.66
C VAL A 364 -7.35 0.97 1.00
N PRO A 365 -7.32 2.15 1.65
CA PRO A 365 -7.70 3.40 1.02
C PRO A 365 -6.74 3.70 -0.15
N ALA A 366 -7.24 4.41 -1.16
CA ALA A 366 -6.47 4.73 -2.36
C ALA A 366 -5.13 5.42 -2.06
N ASN A 367 -4.19 5.34 -3.00
CA ASN A 367 -2.97 6.14 -2.92
C ASN A 367 -3.35 7.63 -2.73
N VAL A 368 -2.55 8.32 -1.95
CA VAL A 368 -2.91 9.61 -1.38
C VAL A 368 -1.80 10.63 -1.60
N ILE A 369 -2.20 11.78 -2.16
CA ILE A 369 -1.35 12.95 -2.31
C ILE A 369 -1.20 13.58 -0.92
N MET A 370 -0.01 13.40 -0.37
CA MET A 370 0.43 13.87 0.92
C MET A 370 1.23 15.16 0.74
N ALA A 371 0.89 16.19 1.50
CA ALA A 371 1.57 17.49 1.46
C ALA A 371 2.07 17.91 2.86
N SER A 372 3.05 18.81 2.93
CA SER A 372 3.56 19.32 4.21
C SER A 372 2.45 19.93 5.08
N ASN A 373 2.48 19.72 6.40
CA ASN A 373 1.58 20.43 7.32
C ASN A 373 1.77 21.94 7.26
N SER A 374 2.98 22.45 7.00
CA SER A 374 3.27 23.89 6.87
C SER A 374 2.76 24.52 5.56
N LEU A 375 2.34 23.72 4.57
CA LEU A 375 1.88 24.22 3.26
C LEU A 375 0.73 25.24 3.43
N PRO A 376 0.88 26.49 2.94
CA PRO A 376 -0.10 27.58 3.08
C PRO A 376 -1.50 27.23 2.57
N ASN A 377 -2.52 27.86 3.16
CA ASN A 377 -3.92 27.59 2.80
C ASN A 377 -4.28 28.03 1.37
N LYS A 378 -3.73 29.14 0.88
CA LYS A 378 -3.91 29.64 -0.50
C LYS A 378 -3.37 28.63 -1.53
N GLU A 379 -2.13 28.21 -1.33
CA GLU A 379 -1.42 27.26 -2.19
C GLU A 379 -2.05 25.86 -2.16
N ARG A 380 -2.40 25.36 -0.97
CA ARG A 380 -3.16 24.12 -0.82
C ARG A 380 -4.50 24.17 -1.55
N LEU A 381 -5.19 25.32 -1.56
CA LEU A 381 -6.45 25.46 -2.30
C LEU A 381 -6.21 25.45 -3.81
N PHE A 382 -5.18 26.15 -4.31
CA PHE A 382 -4.77 26.09 -5.73
C PHE A 382 -4.45 24.65 -6.16
N ILE A 383 -3.61 23.94 -5.40
CA ILE A 383 -3.26 22.53 -5.66
C ILE A 383 -4.51 21.66 -5.78
N LEU A 384 -5.47 21.80 -4.87
CA LEU A 384 -6.72 21.03 -4.91
C LEU A 384 -7.61 21.43 -6.09
N GLN A 385 -7.73 22.71 -6.41
CA GLN A 385 -8.50 23.19 -7.56
C GLN A 385 -7.92 22.67 -8.87
N THR A 386 -6.60 22.74 -9.05
CA THR A 386 -5.91 22.27 -10.25
C THR A 386 -6.01 20.75 -10.39
N LEU A 387 -5.66 19.97 -9.36
CA LEU A 387 -5.64 18.50 -9.46
C LEU A 387 -7.03 17.86 -9.55
N THR A 388 -8.10 18.57 -9.16
CA THR A 388 -9.49 18.10 -9.32
C THR A 388 -10.22 18.73 -10.50
N ASN A 389 -9.53 19.47 -11.37
CA ASN A 389 -10.08 20.02 -12.61
C ASN A 389 -10.22 18.93 -13.69
N ALA A 390 -11.21 19.07 -14.58
CA ALA A 390 -11.48 18.09 -15.64
C ALA A 390 -10.32 17.95 -16.64
N THR A 391 -9.60 19.04 -16.95
CA THR A 391 -8.39 19.01 -17.81
C THR A 391 -7.28 18.13 -17.22
N SER A 392 -7.20 18.04 -15.89
CA SER A 392 -6.21 17.20 -15.22
C SER A 392 -6.47 15.71 -15.43
N VAL A 393 -7.70 15.30 -15.76
CA VAL A 393 -8.02 13.90 -16.11
C VAL A 393 -7.33 13.47 -17.41
N GLU A 394 -7.23 14.35 -18.41
CA GLU A 394 -6.54 14.07 -19.67
C GLU A 394 -5.01 14.01 -19.47
N ALA A 395 -4.47 14.91 -18.63
CA ALA A 395 -3.07 14.87 -18.21
C ALA A 395 -2.72 13.58 -17.44
N LEU A 396 -3.61 13.14 -16.53
CA LEU A 396 -3.49 11.89 -15.77
C LEU A 396 -3.61 10.64 -16.64
N GLN A 397 -4.31 10.69 -17.79
CA GLN A 397 -4.28 9.60 -18.76
C GLN A 397 -2.97 9.56 -19.56
N THR A 398 -2.35 10.72 -19.77
CA THR A 398 -1.07 10.84 -20.49
C THR A 398 0.13 10.39 -19.62
N ALA A 399 0.05 10.53 -18.30
CA ALA A 399 1.08 10.15 -17.33
C ALA A 399 1.01 8.68 -16.85
N LYS A 400 0.61 7.75 -17.75
CA LYS A 400 0.43 6.30 -17.46
C LYS A 400 1.26 5.37 -18.33
N TYR A 401 2.13 5.92 -19.18
CA TYR A 401 2.91 5.14 -20.15
C TYR A 401 4.30 4.76 -19.66
N GLY A 402 4.75 5.26 -18.50
CA GLY A 402 5.92 4.75 -17.79
C GLY A 402 5.72 3.35 -17.20
N ALA A 403 6.82 2.59 -17.07
CA ALA A 403 6.81 1.25 -16.46
C ALA A 403 6.61 1.25 -14.94
N SER A 404 6.73 2.42 -14.30
CA SER A 404 6.61 2.66 -12.86
C SER A 404 5.85 3.98 -12.64
N PRO A 405 4.53 4.00 -12.84
CA PRO A 405 3.79 5.23 -13.01
C PRO A 405 3.59 6.00 -11.69
N LEU A 406 3.62 7.34 -11.80
CA LEU A 406 3.44 8.29 -10.69
C LEU A 406 2.08 8.16 -9.98
N ILE A 407 1.06 7.82 -10.76
CA ILE A 407 -0.34 7.66 -10.38
C ILE A 407 -0.76 6.27 -10.87
N SER A 408 -1.54 5.51 -10.08
CA SER A 408 -1.94 4.16 -10.49
C SER A 408 -2.63 4.16 -11.87
N PRO A 409 -2.32 3.22 -12.79
CA PRO A 409 -2.97 3.12 -14.10
C PRO A 409 -4.50 3.04 -14.01
N SER A 410 -5.01 2.43 -12.94
CA SER A 410 -6.44 2.28 -12.64
C SER A 410 -7.14 3.59 -12.22
N THR A 411 -6.40 4.69 -12.02
CA THR A 411 -6.96 5.98 -11.56
C THR A 411 -7.79 6.67 -12.65
N GLN A 412 -9.02 7.03 -12.34
CA GLN A 412 -9.95 7.73 -13.23
C GLN A 412 -10.10 9.22 -12.87
N GLU A 413 -10.14 9.56 -11.58
CA GLU A 413 -10.16 10.95 -11.08
C GLU A 413 -9.21 11.11 -9.87
N ILE A 414 -8.89 12.35 -9.52
CA ILE A 414 -8.33 12.73 -8.22
C ILE A 414 -9.44 13.43 -7.42
N ALA A 415 -9.60 13.09 -6.15
CA ALA A 415 -10.64 13.65 -5.28
C ALA A 415 -10.08 14.27 -4.00
N VAL A 416 -10.73 15.34 -3.50
CA VAL A 416 -10.32 16.02 -2.25
C VAL A 416 -10.57 15.14 -1.02
N VAL A 417 -9.54 14.95 -0.19
CA VAL A 417 -9.65 14.25 1.09
C VAL A 417 -10.30 15.17 2.14
N LYS A 418 -11.58 14.94 2.42
CA LYS A 418 -12.39 15.72 3.38
C LYS A 418 -12.27 15.23 4.84
N LYS A 419 -11.27 14.40 5.15
CA LYS A 419 -11.04 13.78 6.48
C LYS A 419 -9.66 14.14 7.01
N LEU A 420 -9.47 14.11 8.34
CA LEU A 420 -8.13 14.12 8.94
C LEU A 420 -7.32 12.89 8.48
N THR A 421 -6.02 13.02 8.30
CA THR A 421 -5.14 11.96 7.73
C THR A 421 -5.34 10.58 8.36
N ARG A 422 -5.34 10.48 9.69
CA ARG A 422 -5.57 9.20 10.40
C ARG A 422 -6.96 8.61 10.15
N SER A 423 -7.98 9.47 9.96
CA SER A 423 -9.36 9.08 9.66
C SER A 423 -9.61 8.82 8.17
N TYR A 424 -8.73 9.28 7.29
CA TYR A 424 -8.65 8.84 5.90
C TYR A 424 -8.01 7.45 5.81
N LEU A 425 -6.81 7.30 6.40
CA LEU A 425 -6.05 6.04 6.40
C LEU A 425 -6.75 4.90 7.15
N GLY A 426 -7.65 5.22 8.10
CA GLY A 426 -8.62 4.28 8.65
C GLY A 426 -7.99 3.01 9.22
N MET A 427 -8.40 1.84 8.72
CA MET A 427 -7.86 0.56 9.18
C MET A 427 -6.37 0.41 8.88
N SER A 428 -5.87 0.95 7.76
CA SER A 428 -4.44 0.91 7.45
C SER A 428 -3.61 1.68 8.47
N ALA A 429 -4.12 2.77 9.05
CA ALA A 429 -3.45 3.45 10.16
C ALA A 429 -3.46 2.62 11.47
N THR A 430 -4.47 1.80 11.70
CA THR A 430 -4.52 0.87 12.84
C THR A 430 -3.54 -0.28 12.65
N ILE A 431 -3.52 -0.90 11.47
CA ILE A 431 -2.64 -2.01 11.10
C ILE A 431 -1.17 -1.57 11.11
N SER A 432 -0.83 -0.46 10.43
CA SER A 432 0.52 0.11 10.47
C SER A 432 0.94 0.50 11.90
N GLN A 433 0.01 0.89 12.78
CA GLN A 433 0.30 1.13 14.20
C GLN A 433 0.50 -0.17 15.01
N SER A 434 -0.21 -1.25 14.70
CA SER A 434 0.00 -2.59 15.31
C SER A 434 1.40 -3.12 15.01
N ILE A 435 1.89 -2.88 13.80
CA ILE A 435 3.22 -3.27 13.33
C ILE A 435 4.31 -2.34 13.90
N LEU A 436 4.24 -1.03 13.63
CA LEU A 436 5.33 -0.10 13.95
C LEU A 436 5.56 0.10 15.45
N ARG A 437 4.57 -0.10 16.32
CA ARG A 437 4.74 0.05 17.78
C ARG A 437 5.85 -0.84 18.35
N LEU A 438 6.06 -2.01 17.77
CA LEU A 438 7.04 -3.00 18.22
C LEU A 438 8.44 -2.75 17.65
N TYR A 439 8.58 -1.80 16.72
CA TYR A 439 9.87 -1.30 16.23
C TYR A 439 10.37 -0.06 16.99
N THR A 440 9.63 0.40 18.02
CA THR A 440 10.15 1.42 18.95
C THR A 440 11.38 0.83 19.63
N PRO A 441 12.60 1.39 19.45
CA PRO A 441 13.74 0.93 20.20
C PRO A 441 13.42 1.14 21.68
N ASN A 442 13.52 0.08 22.48
CA ASN A 442 13.56 0.28 23.92
C ASN A 442 14.76 1.19 24.18
N ASN A 443 14.50 2.41 24.67
CA ASN A 443 15.52 3.13 25.42
C ASN A 443 16.03 2.12 26.45
N GLN A 444 17.31 1.76 26.38
CA GLN A 444 17.94 1.02 27.45
C GLN A 444 17.64 1.81 28.72
N ALA A 445 16.95 1.18 29.67
CA ALA A 445 16.49 1.86 30.86
C ALA A 445 17.71 2.51 31.51
N ALA A 446 17.75 3.85 31.52
CA ALA A 446 18.87 4.59 32.08
C ALA A 446 19.06 4.06 33.52
N PRO A 447 20.26 3.60 33.91
CA PRO A 447 20.45 3.00 35.22
C PRO A 447 19.92 3.95 36.29
N SER A 448 18.93 3.49 37.05
CA SER A 448 18.26 4.31 38.05
C SER A 448 19.31 4.80 39.05
N THR A 449 19.58 6.11 39.04
CA THR A 449 20.53 6.76 39.95
C THR A 449 19.90 6.88 41.33
N GLU A 450 19.70 5.74 41.98
CA GLU A 450 19.47 5.68 43.42
C GLU A 450 20.76 6.09 44.12
N ASN A 451 20.67 7.11 44.98
CA ASN A 451 21.83 7.59 45.72
C ASN A 451 22.27 6.53 46.75
N PRO A 452 23.57 6.24 46.88
CA PRO A 452 24.04 5.25 47.83
C PRO A 452 23.84 5.74 49.27
N VAL A 453 22.99 5.04 50.01
CA VAL A 453 22.95 5.10 51.48
C VAL A 453 23.69 3.88 52.02
N SER A 454 24.67 4.11 52.87
CA SER A 454 25.46 3.07 53.54
C SER A 454 24.58 2.19 54.44
N ASP A 455 24.88 0.89 54.54
CA ASP A 455 25.53 0.39 55.76
C ASP A 455 26.01 -1.08 55.75
N VAL A 456 27.20 -1.24 56.35
CA VAL A 456 27.66 -2.34 57.23
C VAL A 456 27.32 -3.81 56.90
N ALA A 457 28.31 -4.49 56.29
CA ALA A 457 28.89 -5.80 56.65
C ALA A 457 28.04 -7.04 57.00
N SER A 458 28.39 -8.17 56.39
CA SER A 458 28.79 -9.41 57.12
C SER A 458 29.56 -10.39 56.20
N GLN A 459 30.09 -11.49 56.75
CA GLN A 459 31.09 -12.38 56.13
C GLN A 459 30.59 -13.82 55.93
N SER A 460 31.41 -14.66 55.24
CA SER A 460 31.33 -16.14 55.15
C SER A 460 30.20 -16.70 54.27
N SER A 461 30.22 -17.94 53.74
CA SER A 461 31.27 -18.99 53.59
C SER A 461 30.89 -19.85 52.34
N SER A 462 31.80 -20.26 51.45
CA SER A 462 32.86 -21.29 51.53
C SER A 462 32.40 -22.77 51.39
N CYS A 463 33.10 -23.50 50.51
CA CYS A 463 33.26 -24.97 50.38
C CYS A 463 32.16 -25.91 49.80
N GLY A 464 32.53 -26.56 48.68
CA GLY A 464 32.41 -28.02 48.47
C GLY A 464 31.32 -28.55 47.50
N GLN A 465 31.49 -29.70 46.83
CA GLN A 465 32.71 -30.49 46.53
C GLN A 465 32.42 -31.60 45.46
N ASN A 466 33.48 -32.20 44.89
CA ASN A 466 33.53 -33.47 44.12
C ASN A 466 32.98 -33.48 42.65
N SER A 467 33.57 -34.07 41.58
CA SER A 467 34.91 -34.66 41.22
C SER A 467 34.91 -36.15 40.80
N LEU A 468 35.74 -36.49 39.78
CA LEU A 468 36.20 -37.83 39.31
C LEU A 468 35.17 -38.78 38.62
N VAL A 469 35.50 -39.72 37.71
CA VAL A 469 36.59 -39.88 36.69
C VAL A 469 36.17 -41.02 35.69
N ILE A 470 37.11 -41.61 34.90
CA ILE A 470 36.96 -42.79 33.99
C ILE A 470 36.43 -42.47 32.57
N THR A 471 36.91 -43.01 31.43
CA THR A 471 38.24 -43.16 30.77
C THR A 471 38.10 -44.17 29.61
N LEU A 472 38.63 -43.83 28.42
CA LEU A 472 39.22 -44.72 27.39
C LEU A 472 38.47 -45.98 26.87
N PHE A 473 38.23 -46.02 25.55
CA PHE A 473 38.70 -47.08 24.61
C PHE A 473 38.62 -46.46 23.18
N SER A 474 39.70 -46.16 22.45
CA SER A 474 40.72 -47.00 21.78
C SER A 474 40.42 -47.27 20.28
N VAL A 475 41.29 -46.73 19.39
CA VAL A 475 41.99 -47.47 18.30
C VAL A 475 41.18 -47.89 17.03
N LEU A 476 41.65 -47.82 15.76
CA LEU A 476 43.01 -47.88 15.16
C LEU A 476 43.15 -47.07 13.83
N THR A 477 44.24 -46.28 13.71
CA THR A 477 45.05 -45.84 12.52
C THR A 477 44.50 -45.53 11.10
N MET A 478 45.05 -44.44 10.53
CA MET A 478 45.69 -44.29 9.21
C MET A 478 44.98 -44.72 7.90
N LEU A 479 44.74 -43.75 7.01
CA LEU A 479 45.35 -43.78 5.67
C LEU A 479 45.48 -42.38 5.02
N LEU A 480 46.63 -42.15 4.37
CA LEU A 480 46.95 -41.13 3.35
C LEU A 480 46.69 -39.63 3.64
N LEU A 481 47.80 -38.93 3.94
CA LEU A 481 47.96 -37.49 3.72
C LEU A 481 48.46 -37.18 2.29
N VAL A 482 47.98 -36.04 1.80
CA VAL A 482 48.64 -35.06 0.89
C VAL A 482 50.06 -35.38 0.41
N VAL A 483 50.24 -35.41 -0.92
CA VAL A 483 51.46 -34.94 -1.60
C VAL A 483 51.03 -34.14 -2.85
N CYS A 484 51.64 -32.98 -3.09
CA CYS A 484 51.41 -32.16 -4.27
C CYS A 484 52.69 -32.01 -5.11
N THR A 485 52.53 -32.01 -6.45
CA THR A 485 53.50 -31.52 -7.47
C THR A 485 54.86 -32.26 -7.59
N PRO A 486 55.61 -32.07 -8.70
CA PRO A 486 55.14 -32.09 -10.09
C PRO A 486 56.08 -32.90 -11.03
N ILE A 487 55.58 -33.22 -12.24
CA ILE A 487 56.28 -33.19 -13.55
C ILE A 487 55.22 -33.31 -14.65
#